data_AF-A0A3C0ITH2-F1
#
_entry.id   AF-A0A3C0ITH2-F1
#
_cell.length_a   1.000
_cell.length_b   1.000
_cell.length_c   1.000
_cell.angle_alpha   90.00
_cell.angle_beta   90.00
_cell.angle_gamma   90.00
#
_symmetry.space_group_name_H-M   'P 1'
#
loop_
_entity.id
_entity.type
_entity.pdbx_description
1 polymer ?
#
loop_
_entity_poly.entity_id
_entity_poly.type
_entity_poly.pdbx_seq_one_letter_code
_entity_poly.pdbx_strand_id
1 'polypeptide(L)'
;MKRLIFIVLLLPMLATNLQAQDPHFSQFFASPLTLNPAYIGKIDGQFRVAGNHRNQWPTINRAFITSTVSLDMALGRNALPNKDTWGVGIMGYTDRSAGGAVMFNYGSLGTSYHLGLDEDGYKQIGIGFQATYANMSINTSQLKFEDQLTTSGFTGVTSEIFNNANLNTSYFDLNAGLMYSASTTDRNHFYAGVSMYHINQPKQQFTGALYILKPRTTFHAGGYFPLGQMTTLHFSGLYSSQAKATEAMLGGALQFFATDPEEEKPVSFYAGSWVRFNDAIIPYIGMEFSDFRLGVTYDVNNSTLRTASERRGGIELSLIYVHRPPESRGLPCPKF
;
A
#
# COMPACT_ATOMS: atom_id res chain seq x y z
N MET A 1 -23.31 4.27 -61.76
CA MET A 1 -22.67 4.74 -60.51
C MET A 1 -23.67 4.55 -59.38
N LYS A 2 -23.46 3.55 -58.51
CA LYS A 2 -24.14 3.32 -57.21
C LYS A 2 -23.47 2.10 -56.58
N ARG A 3 -22.39 2.31 -55.83
CA ARG A 3 -21.85 1.30 -54.91
C ARG A 3 -22.33 1.70 -53.52
N LEU A 4 -23.37 1.02 -53.03
CA LEU A 4 -23.74 1.09 -51.61
C LEU A 4 -22.63 0.43 -50.81
N ILE A 5 -21.90 1.23 -50.04
CA ILE A 5 -20.99 0.75 -49.01
C ILE A 5 -21.85 0.48 -47.78
N PHE A 6 -22.12 -0.80 -47.53
CA PHE A 6 -22.68 -1.26 -46.26
C PHE A 6 -21.55 -1.21 -45.22
N ILE A 7 -21.50 -0.14 -44.43
CA ILE A 7 -20.66 -0.07 -43.24
C ILE A 7 -21.39 -0.85 -42.15
N VAL A 8 -21.08 -2.14 -42.06
CA VAL A 8 -21.48 -2.97 -40.93
C VAL A 8 -20.64 -2.51 -39.73
N LEU A 9 -21.23 -1.60 -38.95
CA LEU A 9 -20.71 -1.15 -37.67
C LEU A 9 -20.98 -2.23 -36.62
N LEU A 10 -20.28 -3.37 -36.73
CA LEU A 10 -20.19 -4.36 -35.66
C LEU A 10 -19.07 -3.89 -34.73
N LEU A 11 -19.41 -3.04 -33.75
CA LEU A 11 -18.61 -2.88 -32.55
C LEU A 11 -18.62 -4.24 -31.83
N PRO A 12 -17.51 -4.99 -31.73
CA PRO A 12 -17.46 -6.04 -30.76
C PRO A 12 -17.43 -5.35 -29.39
N MET A 13 -18.49 -5.56 -28.60
CA MET A 13 -18.43 -5.39 -27.15
C MET A 13 -17.29 -6.28 -26.64
N LEU A 14 -16.10 -5.69 -26.53
CA LEU A 14 -15.00 -6.26 -25.78
C LEU A 14 -15.43 -6.25 -24.32
N ALA A 15 -16.11 -7.31 -23.89
CA ALA A 15 -16.23 -7.67 -22.50
C ALA A 15 -14.82 -8.07 -22.01
N THR A 16 -13.95 -7.08 -21.84
CA THR A 16 -12.72 -7.28 -21.07
C THR A 16 -13.17 -7.59 -19.66
N ASN A 17 -12.83 -8.78 -19.17
CA ASN A 17 -12.95 -9.10 -17.74
C ASN A 17 -12.21 -8.01 -16.97
N LEU A 18 -12.95 -7.09 -16.35
CA LEU A 18 -12.38 -6.12 -15.44
C LEU A 18 -11.86 -6.90 -14.25
N GLN A 19 -10.53 -6.94 -14.11
CA GLN A 19 -9.89 -7.53 -12.95
C GLN A 19 -9.74 -6.41 -11.93
N ALA A 20 -10.50 -6.52 -10.83
CA ALA A 20 -10.30 -5.67 -9.69
C ALA A 20 -8.88 -5.91 -9.13
N GLN A 21 -8.24 -4.81 -8.75
CA GLN A 21 -6.94 -4.82 -8.09
C GLN A 21 -7.15 -4.41 -6.64
N ASP A 22 -6.30 -4.92 -5.77
CA ASP A 22 -6.28 -4.45 -4.39
C ASP A 22 -5.83 -2.98 -4.35
N PRO A 23 -6.27 -2.21 -3.34
CA PRO A 23 -5.74 -0.87 -3.12
C PRO A 23 -4.21 -0.89 -2.99
N HIS A 24 -3.56 0.07 -3.66
CA HIS A 24 -2.12 0.29 -3.59
C HIS A 24 -1.81 1.70 -3.10
N PHE A 25 -0.58 1.90 -2.63
CA PHE A 25 -0.09 3.19 -2.14
C PHE A 25 1.01 3.72 -3.03
N SER A 26 1.04 5.04 -3.19
CA SER A 26 2.16 5.75 -3.80
C SER A 26 3.36 5.78 -2.84
N GLN A 27 3.10 5.85 -1.53
CA GLN A 27 4.11 5.69 -0.50
C GLN A 27 4.11 4.25 0.03
N PHE A 28 4.36 3.26 -0.85
CA PHE A 28 4.47 1.85 -0.44
C PHE A 28 5.51 1.63 0.67
N PHE A 29 6.58 2.45 0.67
CA PHE A 29 7.57 2.47 1.73
C PHE A 29 6.98 2.96 3.04
N ALA A 30 6.02 3.88 3.06
CA ALA A 30 5.40 4.39 4.30
C ALA A 30 4.20 3.54 4.79
N SER A 31 3.97 2.33 4.23
CA SER A 31 2.87 1.43 4.63
C SER A 31 3.32 -0.03 4.78
N PRO A 32 4.21 -0.33 5.76
CA PRO A 32 4.95 -1.59 5.82
C PRO A 32 4.06 -2.84 5.94
N LEU A 33 2.98 -2.77 6.72
CA LEU A 33 2.07 -3.89 6.97
C LEU A 33 1.15 -4.22 5.79
N THR A 34 1.02 -3.32 4.81
CA THR A 34 0.34 -3.57 3.53
C THR A 34 1.31 -4.09 2.46
N LEU A 35 2.61 -3.82 2.62
CA LEU A 35 3.66 -4.21 1.68
C LEU A 35 4.09 -5.66 1.88
N ASN A 36 4.47 -6.03 3.11
CA ASN A 36 4.96 -7.37 3.41
C ASN A 36 4.72 -7.73 4.89
N PRO A 37 4.01 -8.83 5.20
CA PRO A 37 3.85 -9.30 6.58
C PRO A 37 5.16 -9.51 7.34
N ALA A 38 6.28 -9.76 6.65
CA ALA A 38 7.60 -9.86 7.27
C ALA A 38 8.07 -8.54 7.91
N TYR A 39 7.46 -7.39 7.62
CA TYR A 39 7.80 -6.11 8.26
C TYR A 39 7.19 -5.91 9.65
N ILE A 40 6.26 -6.77 10.07
CA ILE A 40 5.60 -6.66 11.37
C ILE A 40 6.64 -6.73 12.49
N GLY A 41 6.78 -5.69 13.29
CA GLY A 41 7.75 -5.63 14.39
C GLY A 41 9.21 -5.45 13.95
N LYS A 42 9.50 -5.32 12.65
CA LYS A 42 10.83 -4.95 12.15
C LYS A 42 10.99 -3.43 12.18
N ILE A 43 11.23 -2.92 13.38
CA ILE A 43 11.23 -1.48 13.68
C ILE A 43 12.47 -1.07 14.48
N ASP A 44 12.98 0.12 14.21
CA ASP A 44 14.00 0.76 15.05
C ASP A 44 13.32 1.52 16.20
N GLY A 45 12.75 0.76 17.14
CA GLY A 45 11.97 1.25 18.28
C GLY A 45 11.23 0.11 18.99
N GLN A 46 10.43 0.42 20.02
CA GLN A 46 9.63 -0.57 20.74
C GLN A 46 8.33 -0.91 20.02
N PHE A 47 7.63 0.13 19.55
CA PHE A 47 6.41 0.00 18.76
C PHE A 47 6.32 1.11 17.72
N ARG A 48 5.54 0.85 16.68
CA ARG A 48 5.24 1.79 15.60
C ARG A 48 3.74 1.88 15.39
N VAL A 49 3.25 3.10 15.24
CA VAL A 49 1.92 3.41 14.72
C VAL A 49 2.11 4.05 13.36
N ALA A 50 1.45 3.55 12.33
CA ALA A 50 1.52 4.12 10.98
C ALA A 50 0.11 4.29 10.41
N GLY A 51 -0.14 5.43 9.77
CA GLY A 51 -1.36 5.68 9.04
C GLY A 51 -1.09 6.31 7.69
N ASN A 52 -1.84 5.90 6.68
CA ASN A 52 -1.80 6.46 5.34
C ASN A 52 -3.21 6.87 4.92
N HIS A 53 -3.34 7.99 4.22
CA HIS A 53 -4.59 8.43 3.62
C HIS A 53 -4.32 8.83 2.17
N ARG A 54 -4.92 8.10 1.23
CA ARG A 54 -4.80 8.33 -0.21
C ARG A 54 -6.15 8.69 -0.80
N ASN A 55 -6.19 9.77 -1.57
CA ASN A 55 -7.36 10.16 -2.37
C ASN A 55 -6.95 10.17 -3.85
N GLN A 56 -7.37 9.14 -4.58
CA GLN A 56 -6.99 8.89 -5.96
C GLN A 56 -8.10 9.33 -6.93
N TRP A 57 -7.69 10.01 -7.99
CA TRP A 57 -8.55 10.62 -9.01
C TRP A 57 -9.76 11.36 -8.42
N PRO A 58 -9.53 12.38 -7.57
CA PRO A 58 -10.61 13.14 -6.96
C PRO A 58 -11.52 13.81 -8.01
N THR A 59 -10.98 14.12 -9.19
CA THR A 59 -11.71 14.68 -10.33
C THR A 59 -12.65 13.69 -11.01
N ILE A 60 -12.41 12.38 -10.87
CA ILE A 60 -13.25 11.32 -11.43
C ILE A 60 -14.18 10.81 -10.32
N ASN A 61 -15.14 11.65 -9.92
CA ASN A 61 -16.19 11.31 -8.94
C ASN A 61 -15.69 10.64 -7.65
N ARG A 62 -14.56 11.12 -7.09
CA ARG A 62 -13.90 10.50 -5.91
C ARG A 62 -13.74 8.99 -6.09
N ALA A 63 -13.02 8.62 -7.15
CA ALA A 63 -12.94 7.25 -7.63
C ALA A 63 -12.52 6.27 -6.53
N PHE A 64 -11.46 6.62 -5.77
CA PHE A 64 -10.96 5.81 -4.66
C PHE A 64 -10.45 6.67 -3.50
N ILE A 65 -10.89 6.35 -2.29
CA ILE A 65 -10.37 6.92 -1.04
C ILE A 65 -9.98 5.75 -0.14
N THR A 66 -8.68 5.60 0.09
CA THR A 66 -8.11 4.52 0.90
C THR A 66 -7.48 5.09 2.16
N SER A 67 -7.79 4.54 3.33
CA SER A 67 -7.18 4.95 4.60
C SER A 67 -6.74 3.74 5.39
N THR A 68 -5.53 3.79 5.95
CA THR A 68 -4.94 2.72 6.75
C THR A 68 -4.55 3.23 8.13
N VAL A 69 -4.59 2.32 9.10
CA VAL A 69 -3.95 2.48 10.39
C VAL A 69 -3.36 1.15 10.80
N SER A 70 -2.14 1.16 11.32
CA SER A 70 -1.47 -0.04 11.80
C SER A 70 -0.69 0.24 13.06
N LEU A 71 -0.57 -0.80 13.89
CA LEU A 71 0.20 -0.82 15.12
C LEU A 71 1.00 -2.12 15.12
N ASP A 72 2.31 -2.02 15.27
CA ASP A 72 3.18 -3.19 15.40
C ASP A 72 4.30 -2.96 16.41
N MET A 73 4.78 -4.05 17.00
CA MET A 73 5.80 -4.02 18.05
C MET A 73 6.75 -5.20 17.94
N ALA A 74 7.99 -4.98 18.39
CA ALA A 74 9.00 -6.02 18.51
C ALA A 74 8.94 -6.62 19.93
N LEU A 75 8.58 -7.89 20.02
CA LEU A 75 8.62 -8.68 21.24
C LEU A 75 9.98 -9.37 21.41
N GLY A 76 10.33 -9.64 22.66
CA GLY A 76 11.39 -10.61 22.98
C GLY A 76 12.84 -10.16 22.75
N ARG A 77 13.13 -8.86 22.54
CA ARG A 77 14.50 -8.36 22.32
C ARG A 77 15.53 -8.80 23.38
N ASN A 78 15.09 -9.02 24.62
CA ASN A 78 15.94 -9.43 25.74
C ASN A 78 15.76 -10.92 26.14
N ALA A 79 14.83 -11.63 25.52
CA ALA A 79 14.43 -13.00 25.91
C ALA A 79 14.71 -14.04 24.81
N LEU A 80 14.98 -13.61 23.58
CA LEU A 80 15.28 -14.50 22.45
C LEU A 80 16.81 -14.69 22.31
N PRO A 81 17.28 -15.92 22.04
CA PRO A 81 18.67 -16.17 21.68
C PRO A 81 19.06 -15.45 20.37
N ASN A 82 20.35 -15.16 20.18
CA ASN A 82 20.93 -14.84 18.86
C ASN A 82 20.33 -13.66 18.07
N LYS A 83 20.07 -12.50 18.70
CA LYS A 83 19.61 -11.27 17.99
C LYS A 83 18.29 -11.46 17.21
N ASP A 84 17.58 -12.56 17.46
CA ASP A 84 16.30 -12.86 16.86
C ASP A 84 15.26 -11.86 17.35
N THR A 85 14.31 -11.54 16.47
CA THR A 85 13.21 -10.64 16.82
C THR A 85 11.90 -11.27 16.42
N TRP A 86 10.94 -11.22 17.33
CA TRP A 86 9.58 -11.66 17.10
C TRP A 86 8.69 -10.43 17.05
N GLY A 87 7.89 -10.29 15.99
CA GLY A 87 6.99 -9.16 15.79
C GLY A 87 5.54 -9.57 15.89
N VAL A 88 4.71 -8.70 16.45
CA VAL A 88 3.24 -8.81 16.37
C VAL A 88 2.66 -7.47 15.95
N GLY A 89 1.55 -7.50 15.21
CA GLY A 89 0.91 -6.28 14.75
C GLY A 89 -0.50 -6.47 14.26
N ILE A 90 -1.24 -5.38 14.28
CA ILE A 90 -2.60 -5.25 13.79
C ILE A 90 -2.66 -4.13 12.75
N MET A 91 -3.55 -4.28 11.77
CA MET A 91 -3.80 -3.26 10.76
C MET A 91 -5.27 -3.23 10.43
N GLY A 92 -5.82 -2.03 10.28
CA GLY A 92 -7.13 -1.80 9.71
C GLY A 92 -7.00 -0.91 8.48
N TYR A 93 -7.73 -1.21 7.43
CA TYR A 93 -7.86 -0.27 6.33
C TYR A 93 -9.24 -0.30 5.69
N THR A 94 -9.64 0.84 5.15
CA THR A 94 -10.89 1.02 4.44
C THR A 94 -10.59 1.54 3.05
N ASP A 95 -11.27 0.99 2.06
CA ASP A 95 -11.26 1.47 0.69
C ASP A 95 -12.68 1.81 0.27
N ARG A 96 -12.87 3.06 -0.17
CA ARG A 96 -14.17 3.57 -0.63
C ARG A 96 -14.06 3.90 -2.10
N SER A 97 -14.93 3.30 -2.90
CA SER A 97 -15.02 3.54 -4.34
C SER A 97 -16.42 3.93 -4.76
N ALA A 98 -16.55 4.36 -6.02
CA ALA A 98 -17.82 4.79 -6.62
C ALA A 98 -18.56 5.86 -5.79
N GLY A 99 -17.83 6.90 -5.34
CA GLY A 99 -18.39 7.97 -4.51
C GLY A 99 -18.81 7.53 -3.10
N GLY A 100 -18.38 6.34 -2.64
CA GLY A 100 -18.71 5.78 -1.34
C GLY A 100 -19.81 4.71 -1.36
N ALA A 101 -20.38 4.42 -2.53
CA ALA A 101 -21.39 3.38 -2.67
C ALA A 101 -20.84 1.97 -2.42
N VAL A 102 -19.54 1.77 -2.69
CA VAL A 102 -18.84 0.50 -2.43
C VAL A 102 -17.75 0.78 -1.40
N MET A 103 -17.79 0.02 -0.29
CA MET A 103 -16.83 0.14 0.80
C MET A 103 -16.28 -1.23 1.15
N PHE A 104 -14.96 -1.36 1.13
CA PHE A 104 -14.25 -2.49 1.70
C PHE A 104 -13.63 -2.09 3.03
N ASN A 105 -13.76 -2.95 4.03
CA ASN A 105 -13.11 -2.82 5.32
C ASN A 105 -12.31 -4.08 5.59
N TYR A 106 -11.06 -3.89 5.99
CA TYR A 106 -10.12 -4.96 6.24
C TYR A 106 -9.61 -4.83 7.67
N GLY A 107 -9.63 -5.94 8.40
CA GLY A 107 -8.99 -6.08 9.71
C GLY A 107 -7.98 -7.20 9.65
N SER A 108 -6.72 -6.88 9.90
CA SER A 108 -5.59 -7.80 9.80
C SER A 108 -4.89 -7.96 11.14
N LEU A 109 -4.54 -9.20 11.46
CA LEU A 109 -3.66 -9.56 12.56
C LEU A 109 -2.49 -10.33 11.96
N GLY A 110 -1.28 -10.04 12.39
CA GLY A 110 -0.12 -10.75 11.89
C GLY A 110 1.02 -10.83 12.88
N THR A 111 1.99 -11.64 12.51
CA THR A 111 3.21 -11.88 13.25
C THR A 111 4.37 -12.12 12.30
N SER A 112 5.58 -11.79 12.72
CA SER A 112 6.79 -12.09 11.96
C SER A 112 7.89 -12.61 12.89
N TYR A 113 8.81 -13.38 12.34
CA TYR A 113 10.00 -13.85 13.03
C TYR A 113 11.22 -13.55 12.16
N HIS A 114 12.21 -12.85 12.72
CA HIS A 114 13.48 -12.57 12.06
C HIS A 114 14.59 -13.30 12.79
N LEU A 115 15.29 -14.14 12.03
CA LEU A 115 16.46 -14.88 12.45
C LEU A 115 17.72 -14.07 12.16
N GLY A 116 18.55 -13.84 13.17
CA GLY A 116 19.91 -13.31 13.01
C GLY A 116 20.83 -14.33 12.32
N LEU A 117 21.50 -13.92 11.25
CA LEU A 117 22.42 -14.79 10.50
C LEU A 117 23.90 -14.56 10.84
N ASP A 118 24.16 -13.50 11.60
CA ASP A 118 25.49 -13.09 12.06
C ASP A 118 25.45 -12.76 13.55
N GLU A 119 26.62 -12.81 14.19
CA GLU A 119 26.76 -12.58 15.64
C GLU A 119 26.34 -11.16 16.04
N ASP A 120 26.53 -10.20 15.14
CA ASP A 120 26.19 -8.79 15.33
C ASP A 120 24.72 -8.47 15.01
N GLY A 121 24.03 -9.33 14.25
CA GLY A 121 22.65 -9.14 13.83
C GLY A 121 22.47 -8.16 12.65
N TYR A 122 23.54 -7.78 11.95
CA TYR A 122 23.46 -6.92 10.77
C TYR A 122 22.78 -7.61 9.59
N LYS A 123 22.74 -8.94 9.55
CA LYS A 123 22.10 -9.75 8.51
C LYS A 123 20.97 -10.56 9.14
N GLN A 124 19.77 -10.37 8.64
CA GLN A 124 18.60 -11.10 9.13
C GLN A 124 17.73 -11.59 8.00
N ILE A 125 17.14 -12.77 8.21
CA ILE A 125 16.08 -13.31 7.36
C ILE A 125 14.78 -13.38 8.16
N GLY A 126 13.75 -12.74 7.64
CA GLY A 126 12.44 -12.60 8.28
C GLY A 126 11.36 -13.30 7.50
N ILE A 127 10.53 -14.07 8.19
CA ILE A 127 9.27 -14.59 7.67
C ILE A 127 8.11 -13.93 8.41
N GLY A 128 7.02 -13.65 7.72
CA GLY A 128 5.82 -13.09 8.33
C GLY A 128 4.55 -13.69 7.77
N PHE A 129 3.53 -13.73 8.63
CA PHE A 129 2.19 -14.20 8.31
C PHE A 129 1.17 -13.18 8.78
N GLN A 130 0.12 -13.00 7.99
CA GLN A 130 -0.97 -12.11 8.31
C GLN A 130 -2.28 -12.78 7.90
N ALA A 131 -3.25 -12.73 8.81
CA ALA A 131 -4.61 -13.15 8.58
C ALA A 131 -5.50 -11.90 8.52
N THR A 132 -6.33 -11.81 7.48
CA THR A 132 -7.17 -10.65 7.22
C THR A 132 -8.62 -11.07 7.12
N TYR A 133 -9.49 -10.40 7.88
CA TYR A 133 -10.93 -10.45 7.69
C TYR A 133 -11.34 -9.25 6.85
N ALA A 134 -11.94 -9.52 5.69
CA ALA A 134 -12.42 -8.49 4.78
C ALA A 134 -13.94 -8.50 4.73
N ASN A 135 -14.53 -7.31 4.75
CA ASN A 135 -15.96 -7.09 4.56
C ASN A 135 -16.16 -6.08 3.43
N MET A 136 -16.93 -6.46 2.42
CA MET A 136 -17.44 -5.56 1.39
C MET A 136 -18.88 -5.20 1.72
N SER A 137 -19.18 -3.91 1.68
CA SER A 137 -20.52 -3.35 1.80
C SER A 137 -20.85 -2.52 0.57
N ILE A 138 -22.04 -2.71 0.01
CA ILE A 138 -22.55 -1.93 -1.11
C ILE A 138 -23.86 -1.29 -0.71
N ASN A 139 -23.90 0.04 -0.76
CA ASN A 139 -25.11 0.81 -0.54
C ASN A 139 -25.84 1.00 -1.88
N THR A 140 -26.92 0.26 -2.06
CA THR A 140 -27.68 0.22 -3.32
C THR A 140 -28.43 1.53 -3.58
N SER A 141 -28.72 2.31 -2.54
CA SER A 141 -29.37 3.63 -2.69
C SER A 141 -28.47 4.70 -3.31
N GLN A 142 -27.14 4.49 -3.27
CA GLN A 142 -26.15 5.40 -3.85
C GLN A 142 -25.72 5.00 -5.27
N LEU A 143 -26.09 3.81 -5.72
CA LEU A 143 -25.81 3.34 -7.07
C LEU A 143 -26.71 4.06 -8.09
N LYS A 144 -26.17 4.27 -9.28
CA LYS A 144 -26.88 4.82 -10.43
C LYS A 144 -26.79 3.82 -11.58
N PHE A 145 -27.95 3.46 -12.11
CA PHE A 145 -28.08 2.49 -13.21
C PHE A 145 -28.47 3.19 -14.51
N GLU A 146 -28.19 2.53 -15.63
CA GLU A 146 -28.46 3.08 -16.97
C GLU A 146 -29.95 3.36 -17.19
N ASP A 147 -30.83 2.50 -16.68
CA ASP A 147 -32.29 2.65 -16.77
C ASP A 147 -32.85 3.82 -15.98
N GLN A 148 -32.07 4.39 -15.06
CA GLN A 148 -32.43 5.61 -14.35
C GLN A 148 -32.11 6.86 -15.17
N LEU A 149 -31.30 6.76 -16.22
CA LEU A 149 -30.87 7.89 -17.04
C LEU A 149 -31.95 8.25 -18.06
N THR A 150 -32.55 9.42 -17.90
CA THR A 150 -33.50 10.03 -18.84
C THR A 150 -32.88 11.26 -19.49
N THR A 151 -33.59 11.89 -20.44
CA THR A 151 -33.20 13.18 -21.03
C THR A 151 -33.11 14.31 -19.99
N SER A 152 -33.71 14.15 -18.81
CA SER A 152 -33.64 15.08 -17.68
C SER A 152 -32.62 14.68 -16.62
N GLY A 153 -31.75 13.69 -16.90
CA GLY A 153 -30.77 13.14 -15.96
C GLY A 153 -31.24 11.86 -15.27
N PHE A 154 -30.61 11.50 -14.16
CA PHE A 154 -30.91 10.26 -13.40
C PHE A 154 -32.21 10.34 -12.59
N THR A 155 -33.35 10.46 -13.29
CA THR A 155 -34.69 10.62 -12.71
C THR A 155 -35.57 9.37 -12.86
N GLY A 156 -35.12 8.35 -13.58
CA GLY A 156 -35.83 7.08 -13.74
C GLY A 156 -35.75 6.21 -12.48
N VAL A 157 -36.63 5.21 -12.43
CA VAL A 157 -36.62 4.17 -11.38
C VAL A 157 -35.82 2.99 -11.90
N THR A 158 -34.96 2.43 -11.06
CA THR A 158 -34.19 1.25 -11.48
C THR A 158 -35.07 0.00 -11.47
N SER A 159 -34.87 -0.84 -12.48
CA SER A 159 -35.41 -2.19 -12.63
C SER A 159 -34.59 -3.24 -11.85
N GLU A 160 -33.44 -2.84 -11.31
CA GLU A 160 -32.61 -3.70 -10.46
C GLU A 160 -33.32 -4.00 -9.13
N ILE A 161 -33.47 -5.29 -8.84
CA ILE A 161 -34.12 -5.76 -7.61
C ILE A 161 -33.05 -6.11 -6.59
N PHE A 162 -32.91 -5.26 -5.56
CA PHE A 162 -32.05 -5.53 -4.42
C PHE A 162 -32.88 -6.03 -3.24
N ASN A 163 -32.47 -7.15 -2.64
CA ASN A 163 -33.12 -7.69 -1.45
C ASN A 163 -32.96 -6.78 -0.22
N ASN A 164 -31.92 -5.92 -0.19
CA ASN A 164 -31.61 -5.01 0.91
C ASN A 164 -31.01 -3.70 0.40
N ALA A 165 -31.16 -2.63 1.19
CA ALA A 165 -30.53 -1.34 0.93
C ALA A 165 -28.99 -1.37 1.07
N ASN A 166 -28.47 -2.29 1.90
CA ASN A 166 -27.05 -2.56 2.03
C ASN A 166 -26.78 -4.05 1.80
N LEU A 167 -25.92 -4.35 0.84
CA LEU A 167 -25.47 -5.71 0.54
C LEU A 167 -24.10 -5.91 1.16
N ASN A 168 -23.95 -6.93 1.99
CA ASN A 168 -22.70 -7.23 2.69
C ASN A 168 -22.20 -8.62 2.31
N THR A 169 -20.91 -8.75 2.06
CA THR A 169 -20.24 -10.04 1.89
C THR A 169 -18.89 -9.98 2.59
N SER A 170 -18.44 -11.09 3.17
CA SER A 170 -17.19 -11.14 3.91
C SER A 170 -16.41 -12.41 3.58
N TYR A 171 -15.10 -12.30 3.64
CA TYR A 171 -14.20 -13.43 3.44
C TYR A 171 -13.01 -13.34 4.38
N PHE A 172 -12.38 -14.49 4.60
CA PHE A 172 -11.15 -14.61 5.34
C PHE A 172 -9.99 -14.83 4.39
N ASP A 173 -8.87 -14.19 4.67
CA ASP A 173 -7.73 -14.08 3.78
C ASP A 173 -6.42 -14.38 4.52
N LEU A 174 -5.51 -15.06 3.84
CA LEU A 174 -4.21 -15.46 4.38
C LEU A 174 -3.08 -14.95 3.51
N ASN A 175 -2.12 -14.29 4.16
CA ASN A 175 -1.00 -13.59 3.54
C ASN A 175 0.30 -14.04 4.20
N ALA A 176 1.37 -14.10 3.41
CA ALA A 176 2.69 -14.43 3.90
C ALA A 176 3.75 -13.58 3.21
N GLY A 177 4.92 -13.47 3.82
CA GLY A 177 6.05 -12.90 3.14
C GLY A 177 7.38 -13.24 3.78
N LEU A 178 8.41 -12.99 2.98
CA LEU A 178 9.80 -13.24 3.28
C LEU A 178 10.57 -11.94 3.07
N MET A 179 11.56 -11.69 3.90
CA MET A 179 12.42 -10.53 3.81
C MET A 179 13.85 -10.92 4.18
N TYR A 180 14.80 -10.34 3.48
CA TYR A 180 16.19 -10.30 3.89
C TYR A 180 16.57 -8.85 4.18
N SER A 181 17.24 -8.61 5.30
CA SER A 181 17.79 -7.31 5.67
C SER A 181 19.27 -7.44 5.96
N ALA A 182 20.05 -6.45 5.50
CA ALA A 182 21.49 -6.43 5.66
C ALA A 182 21.95 -4.99 5.94
N SER A 183 22.92 -4.84 6.83
CA SER A 183 23.64 -3.60 7.06
C SER A 183 25.14 -3.89 6.94
N THR A 184 25.94 -2.92 6.48
CA THR A 184 27.41 -3.05 6.51
C THR A 184 28.05 -2.09 7.50
N THR A 185 27.31 -1.07 7.92
CA THR A 185 27.68 -0.08 8.94
C THR A 185 26.43 0.28 9.74
N ASP A 186 26.60 0.98 10.87
CA ASP A 186 25.47 1.50 11.65
C ASP A 186 24.63 2.56 10.91
N ARG A 187 25.18 3.13 9.83
CA ARG A 187 24.56 4.23 9.09
C ARG A 187 23.94 3.82 7.75
N ASN A 188 23.97 2.54 7.40
CA ASN A 188 23.34 2.05 6.17
C ASN A 188 22.46 0.83 6.43
N HIS A 189 21.51 0.62 5.53
CA HIS A 189 20.63 -0.53 5.59
C HIS A 189 20.11 -0.87 4.21
N PHE A 190 20.04 -2.16 3.92
CA PHE A 190 19.54 -2.71 2.67
C PHE A 190 18.51 -3.78 2.98
N TYR A 191 17.47 -3.84 2.16
CA TYR A 191 16.45 -4.85 2.28
C TYR A 191 15.96 -5.31 0.92
N ALA A 192 15.55 -6.57 0.87
CA ALA A 192 14.82 -7.15 -0.23
C ALA A 192 13.78 -8.11 0.33
N GLY A 193 12.62 -8.19 -0.29
CA GLY A 193 11.57 -9.09 0.16
C GLY A 193 10.59 -9.46 -0.93
N VAL A 194 9.82 -10.49 -0.62
CA VAL A 194 8.71 -10.96 -1.42
C VAL A 194 7.52 -11.22 -0.51
N SER A 195 6.33 -10.79 -0.91
CA SER A 195 5.08 -11.08 -0.22
C SER A 195 4.08 -11.69 -1.19
N MET A 196 3.22 -12.55 -0.65
CA MET A 196 2.11 -13.17 -1.36
C MET A 196 0.84 -12.96 -0.55
N TYR A 197 -0.06 -12.18 -1.11
CA TYR A 197 -1.40 -11.95 -0.58
C TYR A 197 -2.42 -12.87 -1.27
N HIS A 198 -3.53 -13.16 -0.59
CA HIS A 198 -4.60 -14.01 -1.13
C HIS A 198 -4.16 -15.43 -1.43
N ILE A 199 -3.34 -16.02 -0.54
CA ILE A 199 -2.81 -17.38 -0.68
C ILE A 199 -3.95 -18.40 -0.74
N ASN A 200 -4.99 -18.21 0.07
CA ASN A 200 -6.15 -19.08 0.14
C ASN A 200 -7.22 -18.79 -0.94
N GLN A 201 -6.97 -17.85 -1.86
CA GLN A 201 -7.87 -17.47 -2.97
C GLN A 201 -9.33 -17.32 -2.53
N PRO A 202 -9.64 -16.37 -1.63
CA PRO A 202 -10.97 -16.24 -1.07
C PRO A 202 -12.03 -16.04 -2.16
N LYS A 203 -13.18 -16.67 -1.93
CA LYS A 203 -14.35 -16.57 -2.79
C LYS A 203 -15.21 -15.41 -2.33
N GLN A 204 -15.33 -14.39 -3.17
CA GLN A 204 -16.24 -13.27 -2.98
C GLN A 204 -17.50 -13.54 -3.79
N GLN A 205 -18.63 -13.72 -3.10
CA GLN A 205 -19.92 -13.90 -3.76
C GLN A 205 -20.74 -12.62 -3.67
N PHE A 206 -21.28 -12.19 -4.80
CA PHE A 206 -22.19 -11.04 -4.89
C PHE A 206 -23.32 -11.35 -5.86
N THR A 207 -24.57 -11.29 -5.39
CA THR A 207 -25.80 -11.47 -6.21
C THR A 207 -25.75 -12.63 -7.22
N GLY A 208 -25.19 -13.77 -6.81
CA GLY A 208 -25.07 -14.97 -7.66
C GLY A 208 -23.78 -15.07 -8.50
N ALA A 209 -23.03 -13.98 -8.65
CA ALA A 209 -21.70 -14.00 -9.24
C ALA A 209 -20.65 -14.45 -8.20
N LEU A 210 -19.81 -15.41 -8.59
CA LEU A 210 -18.68 -15.89 -7.78
C LEU A 210 -17.39 -15.33 -8.36
N TYR A 211 -16.71 -14.49 -7.59
CA TYR A 211 -15.39 -13.98 -7.92
C TYR A 211 -14.34 -14.65 -7.02
N ILE A 212 -13.29 -15.19 -7.63
CA ILE A 212 -12.16 -15.79 -6.89
C ILE A 212 -11.03 -14.79 -6.91
N LEU A 213 -10.66 -14.29 -5.73
CA LEU A 213 -9.58 -13.33 -5.60
C LEU A 213 -8.25 -14.02 -5.92
N LYS A 214 -7.52 -13.47 -6.90
CA LYS A 214 -6.26 -14.05 -7.35
C LYS A 214 -5.13 -13.64 -6.42
N PRO A 215 -4.13 -14.52 -6.20
CA PRO A 215 -2.97 -14.16 -5.42
C PRO A 215 -2.25 -12.94 -5.99
N ARG A 216 -1.80 -12.06 -5.11
CA ARG A 216 -0.96 -10.92 -5.43
C ARG A 216 0.43 -11.17 -4.93
N THR A 217 1.41 -11.20 -5.82
CA THR A 217 2.82 -11.37 -5.47
C THR A 217 3.54 -10.05 -5.64
N THR A 218 4.20 -9.57 -4.59
CA THR A 218 4.95 -8.32 -4.59
C THR A 218 6.40 -8.55 -4.22
N PHE A 219 7.30 -8.17 -5.12
CA PHE A 219 8.73 -8.07 -4.86
C PHE A 219 9.06 -6.63 -4.53
N HIS A 220 9.89 -6.40 -3.54
CA HIS A 220 10.37 -5.07 -3.19
C HIS A 220 11.81 -5.14 -2.73
N ALA A 221 12.53 -4.05 -2.94
CA ALA A 221 13.89 -3.89 -2.47
C ALA A 221 14.19 -2.41 -2.28
N GLY A 222 15.14 -2.11 -1.41
CA GLY A 222 15.54 -0.75 -1.17
C GLY A 222 16.63 -0.68 -0.13
N GLY A 223 16.96 0.55 0.23
CA GLY A 223 17.93 0.81 1.26
C GLY A 223 18.22 2.28 1.41
N TYR A 224 19.04 2.58 2.40
CA TYR A 224 19.59 3.89 2.58
C TYR A 224 21.08 3.82 2.87
N PHE A 225 21.82 4.81 2.36
CA PHE A 225 23.25 4.95 2.62
C PHE A 225 23.64 6.42 2.73
N PRO A 226 24.58 6.75 3.63
CA PRO A 226 25.02 8.12 3.82
C PRO A 226 25.86 8.56 2.62
N LEU A 227 25.54 9.72 2.05
CA LEU A 227 26.37 10.40 1.03
C LEU A 227 27.39 11.35 1.66
N GLY A 228 27.13 11.76 2.91
CA GLY A 228 28.00 12.60 3.71
C GLY A 228 27.53 12.61 5.16
N GLN A 229 28.01 13.55 5.96
CA GLN A 229 27.62 13.64 7.36
C GLN A 229 26.14 14.02 7.52
N MET A 230 25.66 15.00 6.75
CA MET A 230 24.31 15.59 6.85
C MET A 230 23.32 15.07 5.80
N THR A 231 23.74 14.15 4.92
CA THR A 231 22.92 13.74 3.76
C THR A 231 22.92 12.22 3.61
N THR A 232 21.72 11.64 3.48
CA THR A 232 21.51 10.20 3.25
C THR A 232 20.65 10.01 2.01
N LEU A 233 21.05 9.11 1.11
CA LEU A 233 20.21 8.70 -0.01
C LEU A 233 19.35 7.51 0.40
N HIS A 234 18.05 7.62 0.16
CA HIS A 234 17.08 6.53 0.24
C HIS A 234 16.69 6.14 -1.18
N PHE A 235 16.63 4.85 -1.45
CA PHE A 235 16.15 4.32 -2.73
C PHE A 235 15.29 3.09 -2.48
N SER A 236 14.27 2.91 -3.30
CA SER A 236 13.41 1.73 -3.22
C SER A 236 12.70 1.46 -4.53
N GLY A 237 12.40 0.19 -4.75
CA GLY A 237 11.65 -0.30 -5.89
C GLY A 237 10.66 -1.38 -5.48
N LEU A 238 9.61 -1.50 -6.26
CA LEU A 238 8.51 -2.44 -6.07
C LEU A 238 8.09 -2.99 -7.43
N TYR A 239 7.81 -4.29 -7.48
CA TYR A 239 7.16 -4.96 -8.59
C TYR A 239 6.06 -5.86 -8.05
N SER A 240 4.81 -5.57 -8.38
CA SER A 240 3.64 -6.32 -7.94
C SER A 240 2.91 -6.90 -9.15
N SER A 241 2.36 -8.11 -9.00
CA SER A 241 1.56 -8.77 -10.01
C SER A 241 0.33 -9.42 -9.38
N GLN A 242 -0.84 -9.13 -9.92
CA GLN A 242 -2.12 -9.72 -9.50
C GLN A 242 -3.00 -9.95 -10.72
N ALA A 243 -3.50 -11.17 -10.88
CA ALA A 243 -4.45 -11.56 -11.92
C ALA A 243 -4.04 -11.28 -13.40
N LYS A 244 -2.80 -10.82 -13.70
CA LYS A 244 -2.21 -10.35 -14.98
C LYS A 244 -1.94 -8.84 -15.00
N ALA A 245 -2.54 -8.07 -14.10
CA ALA A 245 -2.14 -6.69 -13.87
C ALA A 245 -0.78 -6.66 -13.19
N THR A 246 0.09 -5.77 -13.64
CA THR A 246 1.41 -5.55 -13.05
C THR A 246 1.58 -4.09 -12.70
N GLU A 247 2.24 -3.85 -11.58
CA GLU A 247 2.66 -2.53 -11.14
C GLU A 247 4.15 -2.57 -10.87
N ALA A 248 4.89 -1.61 -11.42
CA ALA A 248 6.30 -1.42 -11.13
C ALA A 248 6.51 0.02 -10.66
N MET A 249 7.30 0.18 -9.60
CA MET A 249 7.72 1.47 -9.09
C MET A 249 9.21 1.48 -8.80
N LEU A 250 9.86 2.61 -9.06
CA LEU A 250 11.25 2.85 -8.71
C LEU A 250 11.44 4.32 -8.35
N GLY A 251 12.25 4.59 -7.32
CA GLY A 251 12.53 5.96 -6.94
C GLY A 251 13.48 6.07 -5.76
N GLY A 252 13.61 7.30 -5.29
CA GLY A 252 14.43 7.63 -4.14
C GLY A 252 14.20 9.04 -3.64
N ALA A 253 14.75 9.30 -2.45
CA ALA A 253 14.71 10.58 -1.80
C ALA A 253 16.04 10.87 -1.10
N LEU A 254 16.43 12.14 -1.08
CA LEU A 254 17.51 12.63 -0.25
C LEU A 254 16.93 13.05 1.09
N GLN A 255 17.55 12.57 2.15
CA GLN A 255 17.34 13.02 3.52
C GLN A 255 18.41 14.03 3.87
N PHE A 256 18.00 15.20 4.34
CA PHE A 256 18.87 16.27 4.83
C PHE A 256 18.64 16.44 6.33
N PHE A 257 19.70 16.28 7.12
CA PHE A 257 19.66 16.54 8.55
C PHE A 257 19.73 18.04 8.82
N ALA A 258 18.82 18.55 9.65
CA ALA A 258 18.80 19.93 10.11
C ALA A 258 19.48 20.11 11.47
N THR A 259 19.55 19.03 12.27
CA THR A 259 20.35 18.94 13.49
C THR A 259 21.42 17.86 13.35
N ASP A 260 22.28 17.69 14.35
CA ASP A 260 23.33 16.66 14.31
C ASP A 260 22.68 15.26 14.22
N PRO A 261 23.01 14.43 13.21
CA PRO A 261 22.51 13.06 13.08
C PRO A 261 22.84 12.15 14.28
N GLU A 262 23.80 12.52 15.12
CA GLU A 262 24.17 11.79 16.33
C GLU A 262 23.31 12.17 17.55
N GLU A 263 22.48 13.21 17.46
CA GLU A 263 21.46 13.47 18.48
C GLU A 263 20.46 12.31 18.57
N GLU A 264 19.87 12.10 19.75
CA GLU A 264 18.88 11.02 19.96
C GLU A 264 17.66 11.16 19.04
N LYS A 265 17.29 12.40 18.70
CA LYS A 265 16.06 12.75 17.99
C LYS A 265 16.32 13.81 16.93
N PRO A 266 17.07 13.47 15.87
CA PRO A 266 17.51 14.46 14.90
C PRO A 266 16.33 14.89 14.03
N VAL A 267 16.29 16.18 13.70
CA VAL A 267 15.31 16.71 12.75
C VAL A 267 15.85 16.53 11.33
N SER A 268 15.05 15.96 10.43
CA SER A 268 15.45 15.80 9.04
C SER A 268 14.31 16.02 8.06
N PHE A 269 14.68 16.44 6.85
CA PHE A 269 13.77 16.68 5.75
C PHE A 269 14.06 15.72 4.61
N TYR A 270 13.02 15.30 3.92
CA TYR A 270 13.11 14.40 2.77
C TYR A 270 12.59 15.10 1.53
N ALA A 271 13.32 14.97 0.43
CA ALA A 271 12.86 15.40 -0.89
C ALA A 271 13.26 14.37 -1.92
N GLY A 272 12.31 13.94 -2.75
CA GLY A 272 12.54 12.87 -3.70
C GLY A 272 11.41 12.69 -4.69
N SER A 273 11.50 11.60 -5.44
CA SER A 273 10.42 11.19 -6.33
C SER A 273 10.49 9.69 -6.60
N TRP A 274 9.32 9.11 -6.80
CA TRP A 274 9.14 7.79 -7.38
C TRP A 274 8.48 7.90 -8.74
N VAL A 275 8.65 6.88 -9.56
CA VAL A 275 7.98 6.71 -10.84
C VAL A 275 7.24 5.39 -10.80
N ARG A 276 5.92 5.44 -10.98
CA ARG A 276 5.10 4.27 -11.29
C ARG A 276 5.05 4.11 -12.80
N PHE A 277 5.67 3.05 -13.30
CA PHE A 277 5.80 2.83 -14.74
C PHE A 277 4.41 2.77 -15.40
N ASN A 278 4.28 3.45 -16.53
CA ASN A 278 3.03 3.57 -17.29
C ASN A 278 1.85 4.25 -16.56
N ASP A 279 2.07 4.86 -15.38
CA ASP A 279 1.03 5.58 -14.65
C ASP A 279 1.41 7.01 -14.28
N ALA A 280 2.35 7.21 -13.35
CA ALA A 280 2.55 8.51 -12.72
C ALA A 280 3.99 8.75 -12.24
N ILE A 281 4.38 10.03 -12.20
CA ILE A 281 5.53 10.51 -11.43
C ILE A 281 4.99 10.99 -10.07
N ILE A 282 5.68 10.62 -9.00
CA ILE A 282 5.24 10.76 -7.62
C ILE A 282 6.30 11.55 -6.85
N PRO A 283 6.32 12.90 -6.95
CA PRO A 283 7.12 13.74 -6.06
C PRO A 283 6.79 13.47 -4.60
N TYR A 284 7.83 13.46 -3.76
CA TYR A 284 7.77 13.20 -2.34
C TYR A 284 8.46 14.31 -1.56
N ILE A 285 7.78 14.79 -0.53
CA ILE A 285 8.37 15.60 0.53
C ILE A 285 8.02 14.97 1.88
N GLY A 286 8.95 15.01 2.81
CA GLY A 286 8.74 14.48 4.15
C GLY A 286 9.56 15.20 5.20
N MET A 287 9.20 14.97 6.45
CA MET A 287 9.89 15.50 7.62
C MET A 287 9.88 14.43 8.71
N GLU A 288 11.02 14.24 9.36
CA GLU A 288 11.13 13.51 10.62
C GLU A 288 11.50 14.49 11.73
N PHE A 289 10.71 14.49 12.80
CA PHE A 289 10.92 15.29 13.99
C PHE A 289 10.58 14.46 15.22
N SER A 290 11.49 14.39 16.19
CA SER A 290 11.33 13.52 17.36
C SER A 290 11.08 12.05 16.95
N ASP A 291 9.90 11.53 17.26
CA ASP A 291 9.48 10.16 16.99
C ASP A 291 8.47 10.10 15.83
N PHE A 292 8.16 11.24 15.22
CA PHE A 292 7.18 11.39 14.16
C PHE A 292 7.86 11.53 12.80
N ARG A 293 7.26 10.90 11.80
CA ARG A 293 7.58 11.07 10.38
C ARG A 293 6.31 11.39 9.62
N LEU A 294 6.30 12.55 8.96
CA LEU A 294 5.23 13.00 8.09
C LEU A 294 5.71 12.92 6.63
N GLY A 295 4.90 12.33 5.76
CA GLY A 295 5.19 12.23 4.33
C GLY A 295 4.01 12.69 3.49
N VAL A 296 4.30 13.42 2.41
CA VAL A 296 3.30 13.88 1.44
C VAL A 296 3.77 13.55 0.03
N THR A 297 2.89 12.96 -0.76
CA THR A 297 3.10 12.72 -2.18
C THR A 297 1.93 13.19 -3.01
N TYR A 298 2.21 13.51 -4.27
CA TYR A 298 1.18 13.85 -5.25
C TYR A 298 1.44 13.12 -6.56
N ASP A 299 0.52 12.25 -6.98
CA ASP A 299 0.63 11.50 -8.23
C ASP A 299 0.32 12.43 -9.41
N VAL A 300 1.31 12.62 -10.29
CA VAL A 300 1.14 13.31 -11.56
C VAL A 300 1.00 12.26 -12.67
N ASN A 301 -0.23 11.99 -13.14
CA ASN A 301 -0.43 10.96 -14.17
C ASN A 301 0.21 11.37 -15.50
N ASN A 302 0.91 10.42 -16.09
CA ASN A 302 1.42 10.45 -17.46
C ASN A 302 0.75 9.38 -18.36
N SER A 303 -0.21 8.62 -17.83
CA SER A 303 -0.93 7.55 -18.54
C SER A 303 -2.04 8.04 -19.47
N THR A 304 -2.71 7.11 -20.17
CA THR A 304 -3.90 7.39 -21.01
C THR A 304 -5.05 8.03 -20.23
N LEU A 305 -5.08 7.87 -18.91
CA LEU A 305 -6.02 8.54 -18.01
C LEU A 305 -5.76 10.04 -17.84
N ARG A 306 -4.67 10.58 -18.41
CA ARG A 306 -4.31 12.01 -18.36
C ARG A 306 -5.45 12.94 -18.73
N THR A 307 -6.25 12.60 -19.75
CA THR A 307 -7.37 13.43 -20.23
C THR A 307 -8.55 13.38 -19.28
N ALA A 308 -8.80 12.23 -18.64
CA ALA A 308 -9.90 12.04 -17.69
C ALA A 308 -9.56 12.57 -16.28
N SER A 309 -8.30 12.47 -15.85
CA SER A 309 -7.85 12.92 -14.54
C SER A 309 -7.31 14.35 -14.52
N GLU A 310 -7.15 15.00 -15.69
CA GLU A 310 -6.47 16.30 -15.85
C GLU A 310 -5.04 16.32 -15.26
N ARG A 311 -4.31 15.20 -15.34
CA ARG A 311 -3.01 14.96 -14.67
C ARG A 311 -3.07 14.92 -13.14
N ARG A 312 -4.25 14.94 -12.53
CA ARG A 312 -4.45 14.89 -11.07
C ARG A 312 -4.64 13.45 -10.62
N GLY A 313 -3.53 12.77 -10.31
CA GLY A 313 -3.54 11.35 -9.93
C GLY A 313 -4.06 11.11 -8.54
N GLY A 314 -3.63 11.91 -7.58
CA GLY A 314 -4.08 11.79 -6.20
C GLY A 314 -3.06 12.31 -5.22
N ILE A 315 -3.55 12.71 -4.04
CA ILE A 315 -2.70 13.09 -2.91
C ILE A 315 -2.65 11.91 -1.94
N GLU A 316 -1.48 11.69 -1.35
CA GLU A 316 -1.32 10.73 -0.27
C GLU A 316 -0.54 11.37 0.88
N LEU A 317 -1.06 11.15 2.09
CA LEU A 317 -0.49 11.60 3.34
C LEU A 317 -0.09 10.36 4.15
N SER A 318 1.09 10.38 4.75
CA SER A 318 1.54 9.37 5.70
C SER A 318 1.97 10.02 7.01
N LEU A 319 1.62 9.36 8.12
CA LEU A 319 2.09 9.72 9.45
C LEU A 319 2.53 8.45 10.16
N ILE A 320 3.79 8.42 10.57
CA ILE A 320 4.38 7.30 11.30
C ILE A 320 4.92 7.83 12.62
N TYR A 321 4.59 7.16 13.71
CA TYR A 321 5.14 7.38 15.03
C TYR A 321 5.89 6.12 15.46
N VAL A 322 7.17 6.25 15.83
CA VAL A 322 8.01 5.15 16.32
C VAL A 322 8.55 5.52 17.69
N HIS A 323 8.13 4.82 18.72
CA HIS A 323 8.63 5.08 20.06
C HIS A 323 10.04 4.49 20.25
N ARG A 324 11.04 5.36 20.42
CA ARG A 324 12.44 5.00 20.65
C ARG A 324 12.84 5.31 22.10
N PRO A 325 13.08 4.31 22.96
CA PRO A 325 13.58 4.55 24.31
C PRO A 325 15.06 5.00 24.29
N PRO A 326 15.51 5.82 25.25
CA PRO A 326 16.86 6.42 25.25
C PRO A 326 18.03 5.41 25.23
N GLU A 327 17.81 4.20 25.77
CA GLU A 327 18.84 3.16 25.87
C GLU A 327 18.88 2.17 24.71
N SER A 328 17.98 2.26 23.71
CA SER A 328 18.00 1.31 22.60
C SER A 328 18.98 1.74 21.51
N ARG A 329 20.21 1.23 21.55
CA ARG A 329 20.94 0.93 20.31
C ARG A 329 20.25 -0.28 19.65
N GLY A 330 19.20 -0.01 18.88
CA GLY A 330 18.49 -1.01 18.09
C GLY A 330 19.36 -1.51 16.94
N LEU A 331 19.10 -2.73 16.47
CA LEU A 331 19.66 -3.18 15.18
C LEU A 331 19.14 -2.26 14.08
N PRO A 332 19.98 -1.85 13.10
CA PRO A 332 19.53 -1.03 11.99
C PRO A 332 18.33 -1.71 11.31
N CYS A 333 17.21 -0.99 11.25
CA CYS A 333 15.99 -1.45 10.61
C CYS A 333 15.70 -0.57 9.39
N PRO A 334 14.92 -1.07 8.41
CA PRO A 334 14.51 -0.26 7.29
C PRO A 334 13.79 1.00 7.78
N LYS A 335 14.26 2.16 7.31
CA LYS A 335 13.57 3.42 7.50
C LYS A 335 12.57 3.57 6.34
N PHE A 336 11.31 3.57 6.73
CA PHE A 336 10.10 3.66 5.91
C PHE A 336 9.52 5.06 5.98
#